data_AF-A0A7S0EWF1-F1
#
_entry.id   AF-A0A7S0EWF1-F1
#
_cell.length_a   1.000
_cell.length_b   1.000
_cell.length_c   1.000
_cell.angle_alpha   90.00
_cell.angle_beta   90.00
_cell.angle_gamma   90.00
#
_symmetry.space_group_name_H-M   'P 1'
#
loop_
_entity.id
_entity.type
_entity.pdbx_description
1 polymer ?
#
loop_
_entity_poly.entity_id
_entity_poly.type
_entity_poly.pdbx_seq_one_letter_code
_entity_poly.pdbx_strand_id
1 'polypeptide(L)'
;VLLLGMRHARCTDAAATRLEAAGACFHWEAWDEASDPLWSYMKCLHPSEIVNGMMMHSYVYLGGKYLGNGFALSEAQMRPARLTAKLQAAGARLECSRDCDSLAPTEERAKLAQMLRQPLVMLGWAGCPCTNIARSRFESVGACYLQQVWPTDTAPLYKHLQCKYGEQHHSFVFFGGVFSGDGFSLEAQRMAQPAFEAKVSAASASLQCQRQGDKNLLAAPLKPCTQSNDGSTTGWARTGSCNWDPSDSGYHEVCVTMSDEFLKASAQHDANDLSSVVQAGGHWCICAWAFAAAVKRDPAKREGITLECDRTNAKLREVYEMHISSGSDLTSPSGAAYKAKAALDAVDQLCPAPAAAAASTSSSVVAAVPAAAAASTASFAAAASLRASRPSSDGDGRARSGGLSLIVCVMAVAVAVLAVRHSRAALGRYLRQVGFFGGTRLPSTDYQVKDLGCYDSGGEAETADRERLRVRETPAMRDAV
;
A
#
# COMPACT_ATOMS: atom_id res chain seq x y z
N VAL A 1 3.14 25.34 20.63
CA VAL A 1 4.31 24.59 20.13
C VAL A 1 4.68 25.14 18.76
N LEU A 2 5.95 25.17 18.40
CA LEU A 2 6.40 25.61 17.07
C LEU A 2 7.21 24.49 16.40
N LEU A 3 6.78 24.10 15.21
CA LEU A 3 7.51 23.22 14.31
C LEU A 3 7.95 24.06 13.11
N LEU A 4 9.26 24.08 12.88
CA LEU A 4 9.87 24.67 11.69
C LEU A 4 10.44 23.52 10.88
N GLY A 5 10.14 23.38 9.60
CA GLY A 5 10.80 22.32 8.83
C GLY A 5 10.47 22.24 7.35
N MET A 6 11.37 21.64 6.59
CA MET A 6 11.16 21.36 5.17
C MET A 6 9.99 20.41 5.00
N ARG A 7 9.08 20.70 4.07
CA ARG A 7 7.96 19.81 3.73
C ARG A 7 8.50 18.48 3.22
N HIS A 8 7.84 17.39 3.60
CA HIS A 8 8.19 16.01 3.20
C HIS A 8 9.54 15.50 3.70
N ALA A 9 10.28 16.28 4.49
CA ALA A 9 11.47 15.78 5.15
C ALA A 9 11.05 14.87 6.31
N ARG A 10 11.64 13.67 6.34
CA ARG A 10 11.30 12.62 7.34
C ARG A 10 11.32 13.13 8.79
N CYS A 11 12.23 14.04 9.10
CA CYS A 11 12.33 14.62 10.44
C CYS A 11 11.14 15.54 10.75
N THR A 12 10.70 16.36 9.78
CA THR A 12 9.54 17.26 9.93
C THR A 12 8.27 16.46 10.14
N ASP A 13 8.04 15.47 9.28
CA ASP A 13 6.85 14.60 9.37
C ASP A 13 6.83 13.83 10.70
N ALA A 14 7.98 13.31 11.13
CA ALA A 14 8.10 12.62 12.42
C ALA A 14 7.71 13.52 13.61
N ALA A 15 8.02 14.81 13.57
CA ALA A 15 7.59 15.74 14.61
C ALA A 15 6.09 16.04 14.54
N ALA A 16 5.59 16.40 13.36
CA ALA A 16 4.19 16.75 13.15
C ALA A 16 3.28 15.61 13.63
N THR A 17 3.51 14.38 13.16
CA THR A 17 2.73 13.20 13.56
C THR A 17 2.74 12.99 15.07
N ARG A 18 3.88 13.20 15.74
CA ARG A 18 3.99 13.01 17.20
C ARG A 18 3.23 14.08 17.98
N LEU A 19 3.24 15.32 17.51
CA LEU A 19 2.50 16.43 18.11
C LEU A 19 0.99 16.27 17.92
N GLU A 20 0.56 15.90 16.70
CA GLU A 20 -0.84 15.62 16.36
C GLU A 20 -1.38 14.44 17.17
N ALA A 21 -0.63 13.35 17.26
CA ALA A 21 -1.00 12.18 18.07
C ALA A 21 -1.12 12.51 19.57
N ALA A 22 -0.42 13.55 20.04
CA ALA A 22 -0.54 14.05 21.40
C ALA A 22 -1.67 15.09 21.59
N GLY A 23 -2.44 15.40 20.53
CA GLY A 23 -3.49 16.42 20.52
C GLY A 23 -2.97 17.86 20.56
N ALA A 24 -1.66 18.05 20.44
CA ALA A 24 -1.03 19.34 20.70
C ALA A 24 -1.41 20.39 19.64
N CYS A 25 -1.72 21.59 20.09
CA CYS A 25 -1.76 22.76 19.21
C CYS A 25 -0.34 23.21 18.88
N PHE A 26 0.00 23.23 17.59
CA PHE A 26 1.28 23.75 17.12
C PHE A 26 1.11 24.63 15.88
N HIS A 27 1.98 25.64 15.78
CA HIS A 27 2.22 26.36 14.53
C HIS A 27 3.26 25.58 13.74
N TRP A 28 3.01 25.42 12.44
CA TRP A 28 3.96 24.82 11.52
C TRP A 28 4.34 25.84 10.46
N GLU A 29 5.59 26.31 10.53
CA GLU A 29 6.21 27.08 9.44
C GLU A 29 7.04 26.13 8.59
N ALA A 30 6.78 26.09 7.29
CA ALA A 30 7.41 25.12 6.40
C ALA A 30 8.04 25.80 5.19
N TRP A 31 9.07 25.14 4.65
CA TRP A 31 9.74 25.55 3.41
C TRP A 31 9.88 24.36 2.46
N ASP A 32 10.06 24.64 1.17
CA ASP A 32 10.13 23.61 0.12
C ASP A 32 11.53 23.42 -0.44
N GLU A 33 12.37 24.45 -0.38
CA GLU A 33 13.64 24.48 -1.07
C GLU A 33 14.83 24.63 -0.13
N ALA A 34 15.98 24.12 -0.57
CA ALA A 34 17.23 24.22 0.15
C ALA A 34 17.78 25.65 0.27
N SER A 35 17.31 26.54 -0.61
CA SER A 35 17.64 27.96 -0.70
C SER A 35 16.86 28.83 0.29
N ASP A 36 15.89 28.27 1.02
CA ASP A 36 15.00 29.06 1.86
C ASP A 36 15.79 29.85 2.93
N PRO A 37 15.58 31.18 3.03
CA PRO A 37 16.28 32.02 4.01
C PRO A 37 16.04 31.59 5.46
N LEU A 38 14.83 31.13 5.79
CA LEU A 38 14.50 30.63 7.12
C LEU A 38 15.30 29.37 7.44
N TRP A 39 15.48 28.46 6.48
CA TRP A 39 16.33 27.28 6.72
C TRP A 39 17.80 27.67 6.88
N SER A 40 18.29 28.63 6.10
CA SER A 40 19.63 29.18 6.26
C SER A 40 19.86 29.80 7.63
N TYR A 41 18.87 30.56 8.13
CA TYR A 41 18.87 31.10 9.47
C TYR A 41 18.85 30.00 10.55
N MET A 42 18.02 28.97 10.39
CA MET A 42 17.97 27.84 11.34
C MET A 42 19.28 27.05 11.39
N LYS A 43 19.95 26.86 10.26
CA LYS A 43 21.30 26.23 10.20
C LYS A 43 22.34 27.04 10.97
N CYS A 44 22.26 28.37 10.89
CA CYS A 44 23.12 29.26 11.66
C CYS A 44 22.82 29.20 13.16
N LEU A 45 21.53 29.17 13.52
CA LEU A 45 21.09 29.15 14.92
C LEU A 45 21.41 27.81 15.62
N HIS A 46 21.34 26.69 14.89
CA HIS A 46 21.58 25.34 15.41
C HIS A 46 22.62 24.57 14.59
N PRO A 47 23.88 25.01 14.55
CA PRO A 47 24.90 24.47 13.65
C PRO A 47 25.30 23.03 13.98
N SER A 48 24.97 22.55 15.18
CA SER A 48 25.26 21.19 15.63
C SER A 48 24.18 20.17 15.26
N GLU A 49 23.10 20.59 14.62
CA GLU A 49 21.95 19.72 14.36
C GLU A 49 22.17 18.83 13.13
N ILE A 50 23.03 17.84 13.31
CA ILE A 50 23.53 16.93 12.30
C ILE A 50 23.17 15.49 12.70
N VAL A 51 22.51 14.75 11.81
CA VAL A 51 22.22 13.31 11.98
C VAL A 51 22.81 12.56 10.79
N ASN A 52 23.64 11.54 11.06
CA ASN A 52 24.35 10.77 10.04
C ASN A 52 25.15 11.65 9.05
N GLY A 53 25.79 12.70 9.54
CA GLY A 53 26.59 13.63 8.73
C GLY A 53 25.77 14.60 7.88
N MET A 54 24.44 14.59 8.00
CA MET A 54 23.53 15.46 7.25
C MET A 54 22.94 16.51 8.18
N MET A 55 22.89 17.76 7.72
CA MET A 55 22.18 18.84 8.40
C MET A 55 20.68 18.54 8.47
N MET A 56 20.03 18.79 9.60
CA MET A 56 18.62 18.49 9.78
C MET A 56 17.69 19.54 9.18
N HIS A 57 16.54 19.05 8.70
CA HIS A 57 15.55 19.85 7.97
C HIS A 57 14.37 20.27 8.86
N SER A 58 14.42 20.03 10.17
CA SER A 58 13.34 20.40 11.10
C SER A 58 13.88 20.82 12.45
N TYR A 59 13.11 21.65 13.14
CA TYR A 59 13.44 22.26 14.42
C TYR A 59 12.16 22.38 15.24
N VAL A 60 12.17 21.81 16.45
CA VAL A 60 11.02 21.78 17.35
C VAL A 60 11.27 22.68 18.54
N TYR A 61 10.30 23.53 18.86
CA TYR A 61 10.32 24.39 20.04
C TYR A 61 9.09 24.17 20.92
N LEU A 62 9.33 23.98 22.22
CA LEU A 62 8.30 23.86 23.25
C LEU A 62 8.45 24.99 24.27
N GLY A 63 7.42 25.84 24.41
CA GLY A 63 7.44 26.95 25.38
C GLY A 63 8.60 27.92 25.15
N GLY A 64 8.94 28.20 23.88
CA GLY A 64 10.06 29.05 23.49
C GLY A 64 11.45 28.41 23.59
N LYS A 65 11.56 27.16 24.09
CA LYS A 65 12.83 26.46 24.21
C LYS A 65 13.02 25.48 23.06
N TYR A 66 14.21 25.52 22.45
CA TYR A 66 14.60 24.55 21.43
C TYR A 66 14.70 23.16 22.04
N LEU A 67 14.07 22.19 21.39
CA LEU A 67 14.03 20.79 21.81
C LEU A 67 15.00 19.90 21.01
N GLY A 68 15.26 20.26 19.75
CA GLY A 68 15.99 19.45 18.78
C GLY A 68 15.26 19.38 17.43
N ASN A 69 15.82 18.61 16.50
CA ASN A 69 15.14 18.25 15.26
C ASN A 69 13.94 17.33 15.51
N GLY A 70 13.12 17.09 14.49
CA GLY A 70 11.88 16.35 14.67
C GLY A 70 12.02 14.89 15.08
N PHE A 71 13.19 14.26 14.91
CA PHE A 71 13.46 12.94 15.49
C PHE A 71 13.61 12.96 17.02
N ALA A 72 13.84 14.13 17.63
CA ALA A 72 13.79 14.32 19.09
C ALA A 72 12.44 13.92 19.69
N LEU A 73 11.37 14.00 18.89
CA LEU A 73 10.03 13.57 19.27
C LEU A 73 9.75 12.09 18.99
N SER A 74 10.62 11.39 18.26
CA SER A 74 10.42 9.98 17.93
C SER A 74 10.17 9.15 19.18
N GLU A 75 9.35 8.10 19.08
CA GLU A 75 8.95 7.30 20.24
C GLU A 75 10.15 6.66 20.96
N ALA A 76 11.20 6.31 20.20
CA ALA A 76 12.46 5.80 20.73
C ALA A 76 13.18 6.82 21.65
N GLN A 77 13.11 8.10 21.33
CA GLN A 77 13.75 9.17 22.10
C GLN A 77 12.83 9.79 23.16
N MET A 78 11.53 9.86 22.88
CA MET A 78 10.53 10.45 23.75
C MET A 78 9.25 9.64 23.75
N ARG A 79 9.04 8.84 24.81
CA ARG A 79 7.80 8.08 25.01
C ARG A 79 6.57 9.00 25.11
N PRO A 80 5.36 8.53 24.72
CA PRO A 80 4.14 9.34 24.70
C PRO A 80 3.87 10.11 26.01
N ALA A 81 3.91 9.44 27.16
CA ALA A 81 3.67 10.08 28.46
C ALA A 81 4.65 11.24 28.75
N ARG A 82 5.92 11.10 28.36
CA ARG A 82 6.94 12.14 28.54
C ARG A 82 6.70 13.33 27.59
N LEU A 83 6.25 13.06 26.37
CA LEU A 83 5.88 14.10 25.42
C LEU A 83 4.68 14.90 25.95
N THR A 84 3.61 14.23 26.36
CA THR A 84 2.43 14.88 26.96
C THR A 84 2.80 15.75 28.15
N ALA A 85 3.61 15.24 29.08
CA ALA A 85 4.08 16.02 30.23
C ALA A 85 4.88 17.26 29.82
N LYS A 86 5.77 17.15 28.82
CA LYS A 86 6.52 18.29 28.28
C LYS A 86 5.62 19.32 27.60
N LEU A 87 4.62 18.87 26.86
CA LEU A 87 3.65 19.74 26.20
C LEU A 87 2.81 20.53 27.22
N GLN A 88 2.32 19.86 28.26
CA GLN A 88 1.59 20.49 29.36
C GLN A 88 2.47 21.50 30.10
N ALA A 89 3.70 21.13 30.44
CA ALA A 89 4.65 22.03 31.09
C ALA A 89 5.01 23.25 30.22
N ALA A 90 4.94 23.12 28.90
CA ALA A 90 5.14 24.20 27.94
C ALA A 90 3.88 25.04 27.69
N GLY A 91 2.76 24.77 28.37
CA GLY A 91 1.49 25.47 28.19
C GLY A 91 0.79 25.17 26.87
N ALA A 92 1.10 24.03 26.24
CA ALA A 92 0.42 23.63 25.00
C ALA A 92 -1.02 23.19 25.31
N ARG A 93 -1.97 23.73 24.54
CA ARG A 93 -3.33 23.18 24.46
C ARG A 93 -3.27 21.81 23.78
N LEU A 94 -4.01 20.82 24.30
CA LEU A 94 -3.97 19.41 23.85
C LEU A 94 -5.27 18.95 23.17
N GLU A 95 -6.11 19.89 22.78
CA GLU A 95 -7.41 19.64 22.14
C GLU A 95 -7.46 20.22 20.72
N CYS A 96 -6.30 20.42 20.09
CA CYS A 96 -6.24 20.83 18.68
C CYS A 96 -6.22 19.66 17.70
N SER A 97 -6.72 18.49 18.11
CA SER A 97 -7.01 17.44 17.14
C SER A 97 -7.94 18.03 16.09
N ARG A 98 -7.49 18.08 14.83
CA ARG A 98 -8.31 18.55 13.71
C ARG A 98 -9.61 17.74 13.71
N ASP A 99 -10.76 18.40 13.54
CA ASP A 99 -12.03 17.71 13.35
C ASP A 99 -12.07 17.09 11.95
N CYS A 100 -11.31 16.02 11.78
CA CYS A 100 -11.28 15.26 10.55
C CYS A 100 -12.61 14.51 10.36
N ASP A 101 -13.35 14.23 11.43
CA ASP A 101 -14.62 13.51 11.38
C ASP A 101 -15.68 14.29 10.58
N SER A 102 -15.64 15.63 10.60
CA SER A 102 -16.48 16.47 9.76
C SER A 102 -16.24 16.31 8.25
N LEU A 103 -15.07 15.82 7.84
CA LEU A 103 -14.69 15.70 6.42
C LEU A 103 -15.23 14.44 5.75
N ALA A 104 -15.75 13.47 6.51
CA ALA A 104 -16.32 12.25 5.97
C ALA A 104 -17.63 11.85 6.68
N PRO A 105 -18.69 11.50 5.93
CA PRO A 105 -19.95 11.04 6.51
C PRO A 105 -19.75 9.89 7.49
N THR A 106 -20.60 9.82 8.53
CA THR A 106 -20.54 8.76 9.56
C THR A 106 -20.55 7.35 8.96
N GLU A 107 -21.29 7.14 7.86
CA GLU A 107 -21.31 5.85 7.14
C GLU A 107 -19.96 5.50 6.52
N GLU A 108 -19.29 6.45 5.84
CA GLU A 108 -17.97 6.23 5.26
C GLU A 108 -16.91 5.95 6.34
N ARG A 109 -17.01 6.63 7.49
CA ARG A 109 -16.13 6.37 8.64
C ARG A 109 -16.40 5.01 9.28
N ALA A 110 -17.65 4.58 9.37
CA ALA A 110 -18.01 3.24 9.82
C ALA A 110 -17.48 2.16 8.86
N LYS A 111 -17.57 2.40 7.55
CA LYS A 111 -16.99 1.54 6.52
C LYS A 111 -15.46 1.47 6.65
N LEU A 112 -14.78 2.61 6.86
CA LEU A 112 -13.34 2.63 7.15
C LEU A 112 -13.01 1.76 8.38
N ALA A 113 -13.75 1.90 9.48
CA ALA A 113 -13.53 1.09 10.67
C ALA A 113 -13.70 -0.41 10.41
N GLN A 114 -14.62 -0.81 9.52
CA GLN A 114 -14.76 -2.19 9.08
C GLN A 114 -13.58 -2.64 8.18
N MET A 115 -13.15 -1.78 7.25
CA MET A 115 -12.00 -2.06 6.37
C MET A 115 -10.73 -2.29 7.18
N LEU A 116 -10.47 -1.47 8.20
CA LEU A 116 -9.29 -1.57 9.07
C LEU A 116 -9.24 -2.83 9.95
N ARG A 117 -10.29 -3.66 9.96
CA ARG A 117 -10.25 -5.01 10.56
C ARG A 117 -9.55 -6.04 9.68
N GLN A 118 -9.32 -5.72 8.40
CA GLN A 118 -8.59 -6.61 7.49
C GLN A 118 -7.09 -6.58 7.82
N PRO A 119 -6.38 -7.72 7.65
CA PRO A 119 -4.94 -7.81 7.87
C PRO A 119 -4.13 -6.73 7.15
N LEU A 120 -4.43 -6.48 5.87
CA LEU A 120 -3.80 -5.43 5.08
C LEU A 120 -4.87 -4.59 4.39
N VAL A 121 -4.68 -3.28 4.42
CA VAL A 121 -5.54 -2.32 3.74
C VAL A 121 -4.69 -1.30 2.99
N MET A 122 -5.06 -1.04 1.74
CA MET A 122 -4.49 0.04 0.93
C MET A 122 -5.61 0.96 0.43
N LEU A 123 -5.60 2.20 0.88
CA LEU A 123 -6.51 3.24 0.38
C LEU A 123 -5.69 4.26 -0.41
N GLY A 124 -6.21 4.84 -1.49
CA GLY A 124 -5.42 5.85 -2.20
C GLY A 124 -6.09 6.51 -3.38
N TRP A 125 -5.48 7.58 -3.86
CA TRP A 125 -5.89 8.26 -5.08
C TRP A 125 -5.19 7.66 -6.30
N ALA A 126 -5.93 7.40 -7.37
CA ALA A 126 -5.44 6.77 -8.60
C ALA A 126 -4.34 7.60 -9.30
N GLY A 127 -4.36 8.93 -9.14
CA GLY A 127 -3.37 9.82 -9.76
C GLY A 127 -2.01 9.86 -9.07
N CYS A 128 -1.85 9.23 -7.90
CA CYS A 128 -0.55 9.16 -7.22
C CYS A 128 0.19 7.85 -7.52
N PRO A 129 1.47 7.89 -7.95
CA PRO A 129 2.31 6.70 -8.07
C PRO A 129 2.38 5.85 -6.80
N CYS A 130 2.29 6.48 -5.63
CA CYS A 130 2.28 5.83 -4.33
C CYS A 130 1.23 4.73 -4.21
N THR A 131 0.03 4.91 -4.79
CA THR A 131 -1.03 3.89 -4.75
C THR A 131 -0.58 2.62 -5.48
N ASN A 132 0.02 2.76 -6.65
CA ASN A 132 0.51 1.61 -7.42
C ASN A 132 1.73 0.95 -6.78
N ILE A 133 2.61 1.72 -6.14
CA ILE A 133 3.76 1.16 -5.41
C ILE A 133 3.28 0.27 -4.26
N ALA A 134 2.33 0.73 -3.44
CA ALA A 134 1.78 -0.08 -2.35
C ALA A 134 1.16 -1.39 -2.86
N ARG A 135 0.36 -1.28 -3.94
CA ARG A 135 -0.21 -2.41 -4.66
C ARG A 135 0.87 -3.41 -5.09
N SER A 136 1.85 -2.98 -5.87
CA SER A 136 2.91 -3.85 -6.39
C SER A 136 3.72 -4.51 -5.27
N ARG A 137 3.91 -3.83 -4.13
CA ARG A 137 4.60 -4.42 -2.98
C ARG A 137 3.77 -5.56 -2.36
N PHE A 138 2.49 -5.35 -2.09
CA PHE A 138 1.63 -6.43 -1.58
C PHE A 138 1.52 -7.61 -2.55
N GLU A 139 1.42 -7.33 -3.84
CA GLU A 139 1.31 -8.34 -4.88
C GLU A 139 2.62 -9.12 -5.08
N SER A 140 3.78 -8.47 -4.91
CA SER A 140 5.10 -9.13 -5.02
C SER A 140 5.31 -10.28 -4.04
N VAL A 141 4.54 -10.32 -2.94
CA VAL A 141 4.56 -11.40 -1.94
C VAL A 141 3.25 -12.20 -1.91
N GLY A 142 2.33 -11.95 -2.86
CA GLY A 142 1.04 -12.63 -2.95
C GLY A 142 0.04 -12.29 -1.83
N ALA A 143 0.22 -11.18 -1.11
CA ALA A 143 -0.56 -10.87 0.08
C ALA A 143 -2.02 -10.47 -0.22
N CYS A 144 -2.94 -10.87 0.67
CA CYS A 144 -4.33 -10.43 0.69
C CYS A 144 -4.38 -9.04 1.27
N TYR A 145 -4.97 -8.11 0.54
CA TYR A 145 -5.25 -6.79 1.04
C TYR A 145 -6.59 -6.30 0.52
N LEU A 146 -7.28 -5.52 1.34
CA LEU A 146 -8.43 -4.76 0.90
C LEU A 146 -7.92 -3.49 0.23
N GLN A 147 -8.46 -3.15 -0.95
CA GLN A 147 -8.18 -1.87 -1.59
C GLN A 147 -9.43 -1.01 -1.79
N GLN A 148 -9.25 0.29 -1.69
CA GLN A 148 -10.19 1.29 -2.21
C GLN A 148 -9.38 2.41 -2.87
N VAL A 149 -9.61 2.62 -4.17
CA VAL A 149 -8.92 3.65 -4.94
C VAL A 149 -9.93 4.66 -5.46
N TRP A 150 -9.68 5.93 -5.19
CA TRP A 150 -10.51 7.03 -5.70
C TRP A 150 -9.94 7.57 -7.01
N PRO A 151 -10.78 7.86 -8.02
CA PRO A 151 -10.32 8.44 -9.29
C PRO A 151 -9.83 9.89 -9.11
N THR A 152 -10.41 10.61 -8.15
CA THR A 152 -10.06 12.00 -7.81
C THR A 152 -9.54 12.10 -6.39
N ASP A 153 -8.85 13.19 -6.08
CA ASP A 153 -8.32 13.51 -4.75
C ASP A 153 -9.35 14.28 -3.89
N THR A 154 -10.62 14.32 -4.30
CA THR A 154 -11.68 15.12 -3.67
C THR A 154 -12.63 14.30 -2.81
N ALA A 155 -12.48 12.98 -2.75
CA ALA A 155 -13.39 12.11 -2.01
C ALA A 155 -13.41 12.42 -0.50
N PRO A 156 -14.59 12.45 0.17
CA PRO A 156 -14.70 12.78 1.59
C PRO A 156 -13.82 11.92 2.50
N LEU A 157 -13.90 10.58 2.37
CA LEU A 157 -13.03 9.70 3.15
C LEU A 157 -11.54 9.88 2.85
N TYR A 158 -11.16 10.23 1.62
CA TYR A 158 -9.77 10.57 1.28
C TYR A 158 -9.31 11.83 2.02
N LYS A 159 -10.12 12.90 2.02
CA LYS A 159 -9.83 14.14 2.77
C LYS A 159 -9.78 13.91 4.28
N HIS A 160 -10.67 13.08 4.81
CA HIS A 160 -10.61 12.63 6.21
C HIS A 160 -9.27 11.96 6.54
N LEU A 161 -8.79 11.06 5.68
CA LEU A 161 -7.50 10.37 5.87
C LEU A 161 -6.32 11.33 5.77
N GLN A 162 -6.32 12.27 4.82
CA GLN A 162 -5.32 13.34 4.73
C GLN A 162 -5.29 14.20 5.99
N CYS A 163 -6.46 14.58 6.51
CA CYS A 163 -6.53 15.33 7.76
C CYS A 163 -5.98 14.54 8.95
N LYS A 164 -6.26 13.23 9.02
CA LYS A 164 -5.91 12.36 10.14
C LYS A 164 -4.45 11.92 10.16
N TYR A 165 -3.87 11.68 8.99
CA TYR A 165 -2.53 11.09 8.85
C TYR A 165 -1.50 12.03 8.23
N GLY A 166 -1.95 13.13 7.62
CA GLY A 166 -1.11 14.15 6.98
C GLY A 166 -1.50 14.38 5.53
N GLU A 167 -1.53 15.65 5.11
CA GLU A 167 -1.95 16.07 3.77
C GLU A 167 -0.99 15.60 2.67
N GLN A 168 0.28 15.35 3.03
CA GLN A 168 1.28 14.79 2.13
C GLN A 168 0.98 13.37 1.64
N HIS A 169 0.12 12.63 2.35
CA HIS A 169 -0.18 11.25 1.98
C HIS A 169 -1.31 11.19 0.96
N HIS A 170 -1.02 10.60 -0.20
CA HIS A 170 -2.00 10.35 -1.26
C HIS A 170 -2.39 8.87 -1.37
N SER A 171 -1.75 8.01 -0.56
CA SER A 171 -2.15 6.64 -0.28
C SER A 171 -1.95 6.37 1.21
N PHE A 172 -2.70 5.41 1.74
CA PHE A 172 -2.74 5.08 3.14
C PHE A 172 -2.67 3.56 3.30
N VAL A 173 -1.56 3.09 3.85
CA VAL A 173 -1.26 1.68 4.01
C VAL A 173 -1.41 1.29 5.47
N PHE A 174 -2.17 0.23 5.74
CA PHE A 174 -2.38 -0.29 7.08
C PHE A 174 -1.98 -1.76 7.18
N PHE A 175 -1.30 -2.10 8.27
CA PHE A 175 -0.95 -3.47 8.66
C PHE A 175 -1.62 -3.76 10.00
N GLY A 176 -2.52 -4.75 10.05
CA GLY A 176 -3.28 -5.09 11.25
C GLY A 176 -4.10 -3.91 11.80
N GLY A 177 -4.64 -3.06 10.91
CA GLY A 177 -5.34 -1.83 11.28
C GLY A 177 -4.46 -0.66 11.71
N VAL A 178 -3.13 -0.83 11.75
CA VAL A 178 -2.18 0.23 12.13
C VAL A 178 -1.63 0.93 10.89
N PHE A 179 -1.80 2.25 10.82
CA PHE A 179 -1.24 3.07 9.74
C PHE A 179 0.28 2.94 9.68
N SER A 180 0.82 2.69 8.49
CA SER A 180 2.25 2.45 8.25
C SER A 180 2.87 3.41 7.23
N GLY A 181 2.15 4.45 6.80
CA GLY A 181 2.57 5.42 5.80
C GLY A 181 1.84 5.25 4.46
N ASP A 182 2.41 5.85 3.42
CA ASP A 182 1.97 5.72 2.03
C ASP A 182 2.74 4.65 1.27
N GLY A 183 2.41 4.42 0.00
CA GLY A 183 3.14 3.45 -0.81
C GLY A 183 4.59 3.81 -1.10
N PHE A 184 4.99 5.10 -1.10
CA PHE A 184 6.41 5.45 -1.21
C PHE A 184 7.21 4.87 -0.04
N SER A 185 6.62 4.84 1.15
CA SER A 185 7.21 4.23 2.34
C SER A 185 7.47 2.72 2.19
N LEU A 186 6.83 2.05 1.23
CA LEU A 186 7.01 0.63 0.94
C LEU A 186 8.03 0.35 -0.18
N GLU A 187 8.52 1.35 -0.91
CA GLU A 187 9.50 1.16 -1.99
C GLU A 187 10.70 0.33 -1.52
N ALA A 188 11.25 -0.53 -2.39
CA ALA A 188 12.34 -1.43 -2.02
C ALA A 188 13.58 -0.69 -1.48
N GLN A 189 13.82 0.55 -1.94
CA GLN A 189 14.89 1.42 -1.44
C GLN A 189 14.64 1.96 -0.03
N ARG A 190 13.37 2.06 0.39
CA ARG A 190 12.96 2.56 1.71
C ARG A 190 12.65 1.44 2.71
N MET A 191 12.12 0.32 2.22
CA MET A 191 11.80 -0.86 3.01
C MET A 191 12.31 -2.13 2.32
N ALA A 192 13.40 -2.67 2.85
CA ALA A 192 14.00 -3.90 2.37
C ALA A 192 13.01 -5.07 2.43
N GLN A 193 13.14 -5.99 1.47
CA GLN A 193 12.23 -7.13 1.28
C GLN A 193 11.94 -7.92 2.58
N PRO A 194 12.95 -8.33 3.38
CA PRO A 194 12.67 -9.11 4.60
C PRO A 194 11.89 -8.32 5.65
N ALA A 195 12.11 -7.00 5.73
CA ALA A 195 11.38 -6.14 6.66
C ALA A 195 9.92 -5.97 6.25
N PHE A 196 9.67 -5.88 4.95
CA PHE A 196 8.32 -5.85 4.39
C PHE A 196 7.57 -7.17 4.64
N GLU A 197 8.18 -8.31 4.33
CA GLU A 197 7.61 -9.64 4.58
C GLU A 197 7.33 -9.87 6.07
N ALA A 198 8.22 -9.42 6.96
CA ALA A 198 8.00 -9.47 8.40
C ALA A 198 6.77 -8.65 8.82
N LYS A 199 6.55 -7.46 8.24
CA LYS A 199 5.34 -6.66 8.49
C LYS A 199 4.07 -7.36 7.99
N VAL A 200 4.11 -7.92 6.78
CA VAL A 200 3.00 -8.67 6.19
C VAL A 200 2.64 -9.88 7.06
N SER A 201 3.64 -10.63 7.51
CA SER A 201 3.48 -11.78 8.40
C SER A 201 2.94 -11.37 9.78
N ALA A 202 3.46 -10.30 10.38
CA ALA A 202 2.98 -9.78 11.66
C ALA A 202 1.53 -9.31 11.60
N ALA A 203 1.07 -8.83 10.45
CA ALA A 203 -0.32 -8.48 10.21
C ALA A 203 -1.26 -9.70 10.08
N SER A 204 -0.72 -10.93 10.07
CA SER A 204 -1.46 -12.16 9.78
C SER A 204 -2.14 -12.15 8.41
N ALA A 205 -1.49 -11.52 7.42
CA ALA A 205 -1.98 -11.49 6.06
C ALA A 205 -1.87 -12.88 5.42
N SER A 206 -2.95 -13.33 4.78
CA SER A 206 -2.88 -14.49 3.88
C SER A 206 -2.01 -14.15 2.67
N LEU A 207 -1.25 -15.12 2.14
CA LEU A 207 -0.42 -14.99 0.94
C LEU A 207 -0.99 -15.75 -0.27
N GLN A 208 -2.25 -16.17 -0.20
CA GLN A 208 -2.93 -16.97 -1.21
C GLN A 208 -4.09 -16.21 -1.85
N CYS A 209 -3.80 -14.98 -2.25
CA CYS A 209 -4.85 -13.99 -2.43
C CYS A 209 -5.12 -13.76 -3.91
N GLN A 210 -5.80 -14.76 -4.47
CA GLN A 210 -6.87 -14.46 -5.41
C GLN A 210 -7.77 -13.43 -4.76
N ARG A 211 -8.23 -12.39 -5.48
CA ARG A 211 -9.27 -11.51 -4.92
C ARG A 211 -10.42 -12.39 -4.47
N GLN A 212 -10.72 -12.34 -3.18
CA GLN A 212 -11.70 -13.21 -2.56
C GLN A 212 -13.04 -13.06 -3.28
N GLY A 213 -13.46 -14.07 -4.04
CA GLY A 213 -14.75 -14.09 -4.76
C GLY A 213 -14.69 -14.08 -6.29
N ASP A 214 -13.52 -13.89 -6.90
CA ASP A 214 -13.40 -14.02 -8.37
C ASP A 214 -13.54 -15.49 -8.77
N LYS A 215 -14.58 -15.75 -9.57
CA LYS A 215 -14.83 -17.06 -10.14
C LYS A 215 -14.11 -17.17 -11.47
N ASN A 216 -13.72 -18.38 -11.84
CA ASN A 216 -13.33 -18.72 -13.20
C ASN A 216 -14.56 -19.03 -14.07
N LEU A 217 -14.34 -19.30 -15.36
CA LEU A 217 -15.41 -19.62 -16.30
C LEU A 217 -16.26 -20.84 -15.90
N LEU A 218 -15.76 -21.70 -15.01
CA LEU A 218 -16.44 -22.87 -14.46
C LEU A 218 -17.11 -22.61 -13.09
N ALA A 219 -17.26 -21.34 -12.70
CA ALA A 219 -17.83 -20.88 -11.43
C ALA A 219 -17.06 -21.32 -10.16
N ALA A 220 -15.85 -21.85 -10.30
CA ALA A 220 -14.95 -22.19 -9.19
C ALA A 220 -13.98 -21.03 -8.91
N PRO A 221 -13.22 -21.04 -7.79
CA PRO A 221 -12.21 -19.99 -7.54
C PRO A 221 -11.18 -19.85 -8.68
N LEU A 222 -10.88 -18.61 -9.07
CA LEU A 222 -9.99 -18.28 -10.18
C LEU A 222 -8.54 -18.68 -9.93
N LYS A 223 -8.02 -19.69 -10.63
CA LYS A 223 -6.62 -20.11 -10.47
C LYS A 223 -5.63 -19.10 -11.09
N PRO A 224 -4.36 -19.06 -10.62
CA PRO A 224 -3.32 -18.22 -11.24
C PRO A 224 -3.10 -18.58 -12.70
N CYS A 225 -2.89 -17.60 -13.57
CA CYS A 225 -2.54 -17.83 -14.96
C CYS A 225 -1.04 -18.11 -15.14
N THR A 226 -0.18 -17.38 -14.42
CA THR A 226 1.27 -17.67 -14.40
C THR A 226 1.54 -19.07 -13.86
N GLN A 227 2.29 -19.86 -14.62
CA GLN A 227 2.77 -21.19 -14.29
C GLN A 227 4.26 -21.18 -13.97
N SER A 228 4.74 -22.27 -13.38
CA SER A 228 6.15 -22.46 -13.00
C SER A 228 7.14 -22.42 -14.18
N ASN A 229 6.66 -22.63 -15.41
CA ASN A 229 7.48 -22.60 -16.62
C ASN A 229 7.48 -21.22 -17.32
N ASP A 230 6.73 -20.25 -16.79
CA ASP A 230 6.66 -18.91 -17.39
C ASP A 230 7.84 -18.05 -16.90
N GLY A 231 8.43 -17.27 -17.81
CA GLY A 231 9.56 -16.38 -17.50
C GLY A 231 9.16 -15.04 -16.88
N SER A 232 7.86 -14.72 -16.81
CA SER A 232 7.37 -13.45 -16.28
C SER A 232 5.98 -13.57 -15.65
N THR A 233 5.66 -12.67 -14.72
CA THR A 233 4.36 -12.65 -14.04
C THR A 233 3.31 -11.94 -14.90
N THR A 234 2.18 -12.58 -15.14
CA THR A 234 1.09 -12.05 -15.98
C THR A 234 0.02 -11.28 -15.19
N GLY A 235 -1.05 -10.88 -15.88
CA GLY A 235 -2.18 -10.10 -15.35
C GLY A 235 -1.94 -8.59 -15.44
N TRP A 236 -3.03 -7.83 -15.57
CA TRP A 236 -3.03 -6.36 -15.62
C TRP A 236 -2.22 -5.74 -14.47
N ALA A 237 -2.52 -6.16 -13.24
CA ALA A 237 -1.81 -5.72 -12.04
C ALA A 237 -0.54 -6.54 -11.74
N ARG A 238 -0.07 -7.41 -12.65
CA ARG A 238 1.11 -8.28 -12.43
C ARG A 238 1.02 -9.17 -11.19
N THR A 239 -0.19 -9.64 -10.89
CA THR A 239 -0.50 -10.54 -9.77
C THR A 239 -0.32 -12.03 -10.10
N GLY A 240 -0.09 -12.35 -11.38
CA GLY A 240 -0.03 -13.73 -11.87
C GLY A 240 -1.39 -14.33 -12.19
N SER A 241 -2.50 -13.58 -12.02
CA SER A 241 -3.88 -14.03 -12.31
C SER A 241 -4.61 -13.03 -13.21
N CYS A 242 -5.59 -13.51 -13.98
CA CYS A 242 -6.41 -12.68 -14.87
C CYS A 242 -7.56 -12.03 -14.10
N ASN A 243 -7.19 -11.18 -13.15
CA ASN A 243 -8.11 -10.46 -12.28
C ASN A 243 -8.85 -9.35 -13.06
N TRP A 244 -10.18 -9.35 -13.08
CA TRP A 244 -11.02 -8.19 -13.46
C TRP A 244 -10.67 -6.90 -12.70
N ASP A 245 -10.31 -5.82 -13.36
CA ASP A 245 -10.14 -4.52 -12.70
C ASP A 245 -10.95 -3.46 -13.46
N PRO A 246 -11.76 -2.61 -12.79
CA PRO A 246 -12.55 -1.59 -13.48
C PRO A 246 -11.68 -0.52 -14.17
N SER A 247 -10.40 -0.40 -13.83
CA SER A 247 -9.43 0.47 -14.50
C SER A 247 -8.70 -0.18 -15.67
N ASP A 248 -8.86 -1.49 -15.88
CA ASP A 248 -8.29 -2.21 -17.00
C ASP A 248 -9.18 -2.10 -18.24
N SER A 249 -8.90 -1.12 -19.10
CA SER A 249 -9.64 -0.92 -20.35
C SER A 249 -9.45 -2.05 -21.36
N GLY A 250 -8.42 -2.88 -21.20
CA GLY A 250 -8.16 -4.05 -22.05
C GLY A 250 -8.91 -5.30 -21.59
N TYR A 251 -9.40 -5.33 -20.35
CA TYR A 251 -10.02 -6.50 -19.73
C TYR A 251 -9.12 -7.75 -19.86
N HIS A 252 -7.94 -7.72 -19.23
CA HIS A 252 -6.95 -8.81 -19.22
C HIS A 252 -7.43 -9.99 -18.35
N GLU A 253 -8.59 -10.52 -18.68
CA GLU A 253 -9.33 -11.54 -17.97
C GLU A 253 -9.15 -12.93 -18.58
N VAL A 254 -8.62 -13.01 -19.81
CA VAL A 254 -8.51 -14.24 -20.59
C VAL A 254 -7.14 -14.88 -20.40
N CYS A 255 -7.06 -16.00 -19.66
CA CYS A 255 -5.83 -16.76 -19.56
C CYS A 255 -5.70 -17.71 -20.75
N VAL A 256 -4.60 -17.60 -21.50
CA VAL A 256 -4.32 -18.50 -22.61
C VAL A 256 -2.91 -19.07 -22.53
N THR A 257 -2.77 -20.31 -23.00
CA THR A 257 -1.47 -20.83 -23.44
C THR A 257 -1.19 -20.30 -24.84
N MET A 258 -0.06 -19.61 -25.00
CA MET A 258 0.33 -18.89 -26.20
C MET A 258 0.74 -19.81 -27.34
N SER A 259 0.46 -19.39 -28.57
CA SER A 259 0.93 -20.01 -29.81
C SER A 259 1.79 -19.02 -30.61
N ASP A 260 2.67 -19.54 -31.47
CA ASP A 260 3.45 -18.70 -32.39
C ASP A 260 2.57 -17.95 -33.39
N GLU A 261 1.45 -18.56 -33.80
CA GLU A 261 0.52 -17.99 -34.78
C GLU A 261 -0.19 -16.77 -34.19
N PHE A 262 -0.74 -16.86 -32.98
CA PHE A 262 -1.35 -15.74 -32.28
C PHE A 262 -0.36 -14.60 -32.02
N LEU A 263 0.86 -14.91 -31.56
CA LEU A 263 1.88 -13.88 -31.29
C LEU A 263 2.22 -13.09 -32.55
N LYS A 264 2.36 -13.76 -33.70
CA LYS A 264 2.61 -13.12 -34.99
C LYS A 264 1.40 -12.31 -35.47
N ALA A 265 0.19 -12.90 -35.42
CA ALA A 265 -1.02 -12.24 -35.89
C ALA A 265 -1.37 -11.00 -35.05
N SER A 266 -1.21 -11.08 -33.73
CA SER A 266 -1.48 -9.96 -32.82
C SER A 266 -0.51 -8.78 -33.04
N ALA A 267 0.78 -9.07 -33.26
CA ALA A 267 1.75 -8.03 -33.62
C ALA A 267 1.42 -7.39 -34.98
N GLN A 268 1.08 -8.20 -35.98
CA GLN A 268 0.87 -7.76 -37.36
C GLN A 268 -0.44 -7.01 -37.58
N HIS A 269 -1.55 -7.48 -37.00
CA HIS A 269 -2.89 -6.95 -37.28
C HIS A 269 -3.39 -5.96 -36.22
N ASP A 270 -2.94 -6.12 -34.97
CA ASP A 270 -3.49 -5.42 -33.81
C ASP A 270 -2.53 -4.41 -33.19
N ALA A 271 -1.31 -4.30 -33.72
CA ALA A 271 -0.22 -3.51 -33.14
C ALA A 271 0.06 -3.90 -31.66
N ASN A 272 -0.08 -5.20 -31.35
CA ASN A 272 0.11 -5.75 -30.02
C ASN A 272 1.22 -6.80 -30.02
N ASP A 273 2.47 -6.33 -29.90
CA ASP A 273 3.64 -7.19 -29.82
C ASP A 273 3.88 -7.66 -28.38
N LEU A 274 3.66 -8.96 -28.14
CA LEU A 274 3.82 -9.62 -26.84
C LEU A 274 5.16 -10.37 -26.70
N SER A 275 6.03 -10.34 -27.71
CA SER A 275 7.27 -11.13 -27.74
C SER A 275 8.25 -10.84 -26.60
N SER A 276 8.14 -9.65 -25.99
CA SER A 276 8.96 -9.24 -24.86
C SER A 276 8.53 -9.83 -23.52
N VAL A 277 7.29 -10.34 -23.42
CA VAL A 277 6.70 -10.77 -22.14
C VAL A 277 6.37 -12.26 -22.10
N VAL A 278 6.09 -12.89 -23.25
CA VAL A 278 5.70 -14.29 -23.32
C VAL A 278 6.13 -14.92 -24.66
N GLN A 279 6.42 -16.22 -24.63
CA GLN A 279 6.76 -17.03 -25.80
C GLN A 279 5.68 -18.09 -26.02
N ALA A 280 5.69 -18.76 -27.18
CA ALA A 280 4.80 -19.89 -27.43
C ALA A 280 4.97 -20.98 -26.35
N GLY A 281 3.84 -21.54 -25.90
CA GLY A 281 3.75 -22.46 -24.77
C GLY A 281 3.75 -21.79 -23.38
N GLY A 282 4.02 -20.48 -23.29
CA GLY A 282 3.86 -19.72 -22.06
C GLY A 282 2.42 -19.26 -21.82
N HIS A 283 2.08 -18.91 -20.58
CA HIS A 283 0.74 -18.50 -20.19
C HIS A 283 0.65 -17.00 -19.99
N TRP A 284 -0.44 -16.39 -20.48
CA TRP A 284 -0.62 -14.96 -20.35
C TRP A 284 -2.09 -14.56 -20.29
N CYS A 285 -2.39 -13.55 -19.48
CA CYS A 285 -3.67 -12.86 -19.49
C CYS A 285 -3.71 -11.89 -20.66
N ILE A 286 -4.47 -12.21 -21.69
CA ILE A 286 -4.70 -11.33 -22.85
C ILE A 286 -5.98 -10.52 -22.67
N CYS A 287 -6.05 -9.40 -23.38
CA CYS A 287 -7.23 -8.56 -23.46
C CYS A 287 -8.44 -9.33 -24.00
N ALA A 288 -9.65 -8.96 -23.57
CA ALA A 288 -10.89 -9.49 -24.11
C ALA A 288 -11.02 -9.25 -25.63
N TRP A 289 -10.51 -8.11 -26.13
CA TRP A 289 -10.46 -7.80 -27.56
C TRP A 289 -9.51 -8.73 -28.33
N ALA A 290 -8.40 -9.15 -27.70
CA ALA A 290 -7.38 -9.97 -28.36
C ALA A 290 -7.89 -11.41 -28.58
N PHE A 291 -8.62 -11.95 -27.60
CA PHE A 291 -9.33 -13.22 -27.78
C PHE A 291 -10.42 -13.12 -28.86
N ALA A 292 -11.18 -12.01 -28.88
CA ALA A 292 -12.18 -11.78 -29.93
C ALA A 292 -11.56 -11.67 -31.33
N ALA A 293 -10.37 -11.08 -31.44
CA ALA A 293 -9.61 -10.98 -32.68
C ALA A 293 -9.17 -12.37 -33.18
N ALA A 294 -8.61 -13.20 -32.30
CA ALA A 294 -8.23 -14.57 -32.61
C ALA A 294 -9.44 -15.42 -33.06
N VAL A 295 -10.58 -15.32 -32.36
CA VAL A 295 -11.82 -16.00 -32.76
C VAL A 295 -12.33 -15.52 -34.12
N LYS A 296 -12.24 -14.22 -34.41
CA LYS A 296 -12.70 -13.66 -35.69
C LYS A 296 -11.83 -14.13 -36.86
N ARG A 297 -10.50 -14.18 -36.67
CA ARG A 297 -9.56 -14.56 -37.73
C ARG A 297 -9.51 -16.07 -37.95
N ASP A 298 -9.62 -16.84 -36.87
CA ASP A 298 -9.67 -18.30 -36.91
C ASP A 298 -10.71 -18.86 -35.92
N PRO A 299 -11.98 -18.97 -36.34
CA PRO A 299 -13.04 -19.47 -35.47
C PRO A 299 -12.82 -20.91 -34.98
N ALA A 300 -12.03 -21.70 -35.70
CA ALA A 300 -11.86 -23.13 -35.44
C ALA A 300 -10.71 -23.42 -34.48
N LYS A 301 -9.56 -22.76 -34.61
CA LYS A 301 -8.39 -22.99 -33.74
C LYS A 301 -7.97 -21.76 -32.94
N ARG A 302 -8.57 -20.59 -33.18
CA ARG A 302 -8.23 -19.31 -32.53
C ARG A 302 -6.75 -19.03 -32.64
N GLU A 303 -6.16 -19.20 -33.82
CA GLU A 303 -4.74 -18.96 -34.05
C GLU A 303 -3.86 -19.86 -33.18
N GLY A 304 -4.36 -21.02 -32.76
CA GLY A 304 -3.64 -22.01 -31.96
C GLY A 304 -3.54 -21.72 -30.46
N ILE A 305 -4.10 -20.63 -29.93
CA ILE A 305 -4.13 -20.42 -28.47
C ILE A 305 -5.08 -21.40 -27.79
N THR A 306 -4.71 -21.84 -26.59
CA THR A 306 -5.56 -22.68 -25.74
C THR A 306 -6.13 -21.84 -24.61
N LEU A 307 -7.47 -21.81 -24.48
CA LEU A 307 -8.15 -21.09 -23.40
C LEU A 307 -8.11 -21.92 -22.11
N GLU A 308 -7.58 -21.34 -21.03
CA GLU A 308 -7.49 -21.98 -19.72
C GLU A 308 -8.74 -21.65 -18.89
N CYS A 309 -9.76 -22.52 -18.93
CA CYS A 309 -11.08 -22.24 -18.34
C CYS A 309 -11.03 -21.95 -16.83
N ASP A 310 -10.18 -22.64 -16.08
CA ASP A 310 -10.09 -22.51 -14.62
C ASP A 310 -9.20 -21.33 -14.15
N ARG A 311 -8.52 -20.67 -15.11
CA ARG A 311 -7.61 -19.52 -14.92
C ARG A 311 -8.10 -18.25 -15.62
N THR A 312 -9.19 -18.33 -16.38
CA THR A 312 -9.88 -17.19 -17.02
C THR A 312 -11.01 -16.68 -16.15
N ASN A 313 -11.11 -15.35 -15.98
CA ASN A 313 -12.12 -14.72 -15.12
C ASN A 313 -13.54 -14.94 -15.64
N ALA A 314 -14.49 -15.23 -14.74
CA ALA A 314 -15.92 -15.35 -15.08
C ALA A 314 -16.53 -14.03 -15.59
N LYS A 315 -15.97 -12.89 -15.17
CA LYS A 315 -16.45 -11.55 -15.52
C LYS A 315 -16.34 -11.25 -17.02
N LEU A 316 -15.53 -12.02 -17.75
CA LEU A 316 -15.36 -11.94 -19.19
C LEU A 316 -16.69 -12.05 -19.94
N ARG A 317 -17.61 -12.91 -19.44
CA ARG A 317 -18.95 -13.04 -20.02
C ARG A 317 -19.72 -11.74 -19.96
N GLU A 318 -19.75 -11.12 -18.78
CA GLU A 318 -20.43 -9.84 -18.57
C GLU A 318 -19.80 -8.72 -19.40
N VAL A 319 -18.47 -8.73 -19.60
CA VAL A 319 -17.78 -7.80 -20.50
C VAL A 319 -18.29 -7.95 -21.92
N TYR A 320 -18.34 -9.18 -22.45
CA TYR A 320 -18.84 -9.42 -23.79
C TYR A 320 -20.33 -9.10 -23.94
N GLU A 321 -21.16 -9.47 -22.97
CA GLU A 321 -22.59 -9.14 -22.94
C GLU A 321 -22.83 -7.63 -22.91
N MET A 322 -22.06 -6.88 -22.12
CA MET A 322 -22.08 -5.43 -22.10
C MET A 322 -21.86 -4.88 -23.52
N HIS A 323 -20.77 -5.27 -24.19
CA HIS A 323 -20.47 -4.81 -25.56
C HIS A 323 -21.56 -5.21 -26.58
N ILE A 324 -22.11 -6.43 -26.48
CA ILE A 324 -23.24 -6.87 -27.31
C ILE A 324 -24.45 -5.95 -27.10
N SER A 325 -24.80 -5.68 -25.83
CA SER A 325 -26.00 -4.92 -25.47
C SER A 325 -25.91 -3.45 -25.83
N SER A 326 -24.73 -2.84 -25.73
CA SER A 326 -24.48 -1.46 -26.14
C SER A 326 -24.22 -1.30 -27.63
N GLY A 327 -24.05 -2.40 -28.38
CA GLY A 327 -23.67 -2.39 -29.79
C GLY A 327 -22.26 -1.86 -30.06
N SER A 328 -21.41 -1.78 -29.03
CA SER A 328 -20.06 -1.26 -29.12
C SER A 328 -19.06 -2.36 -29.48
N ASP A 329 -18.00 -1.97 -30.19
CA ASP A 329 -16.92 -2.89 -30.55
C ASP A 329 -15.80 -2.90 -29.52
N LEU A 330 -15.08 -4.01 -29.49
CA LEU A 330 -13.81 -4.17 -28.78
C LEU A 330 -12.70 -3.68 -29.71
N THR A 331 -11.90 -2.71 -29.26
CA THR A 331 -10.91 -2.03 -30.10
C THR A 331 -9.49 -2.39 -29.68
N SER A 332 -8.68 -2.81 -30.65
CA SER A 332 -7.25 -3.09 -30.48
C SER A 332 -6.39 -1.81 -30.53
N PRO A 333 -5.10 -1.87 -30.13
CA PRO A 333 -4.17 -0.74 -30.26
C PRO A 333 -4.03 -0.17 -31.69
N SER A 334 -4.20 -1.01 -32.73
CA SER A 334 -4.20 -0.54 -34.13
C SER A 334 -5.48 0.22 -34.52
N GLY A 335 -6.50 0.23 -33.66
CA GLY A 335 -7.83 0.75 -33.96
C GLY A 335 -8.76 -0.26 -34.63
N ALA A 336 -8.30 -1.50 -34.89
CA ALA A 336 -9.16 -2.53 -35.44
C ALA A 336 -10.27 -2.93 -34.44
N ALA A 337 -11.49 -3.08 -34.96
CA ALA A 337 -12.71 -3.33 -34.20
C ALA A 337 -13.18 -4.80 -34.31
N TYR A 338 -13.54 -5.37 -33.17
CA TYR A 338 -13.91 -6.79 -33.01
C TYR A 338 -15.26 -6.91 -32.30
N LYS A 339 -16.13 -7.79 -32.82
CA LYS A 339 -17.46 -8.05 -32.25
C LYS A 339 -17.35 -9.05 -31.10
N ALA A 340 -17.99 -8.75 -29.98
CA ALA A 340 -17.97 -9.59 -28.78
C ALA A 340 -18.76 -10.92 -28.93
N LYS A 341 -19.80 -10.96 -29.78
CA LYS A 341 -20.70 -12.13 -29.87
C LYS A 341 -20.00 -13.44 -30.21
N ALA A 342 -19.16 -13.45 -31.25
CA ALA A 342 -18.43 -14.66 -31.63
C ALA A 342 -17.45 -15.11 -30.54
N ALA A 343 -16.85 -14.16 -29.82
CA ALA A 343 -15.94 -14.44 -28.72
C ALA A 343 -16.67 -15.07 -27.52
N LEU A 344 -17.84 -14.53 -27.15
CA LEU A 344 -18.70 -15.10 -26.10
C LEU A 344 -19.14 -16.52 -26.46
N ASP A 345 -19.58 -16.75 -27.70
CA ASP A 345 -19.98 -18.08 -28.18
C ASP A 345 -18.83 -19.08 -28.07
N ALA A 346 -17.61 -18.67 -28.43
CA ALA A 346 -16.43 -19.50 -28.28
C ALA A 346 -16.11 -19.81 -26.80
N VAL A 347 -16.24 -18.82 -25.90
CA VAL A 347 -16.07 -19.03 -24.46
C VAL A 347 -17.08 -20.05 -23.92
N ASP A 348 -18.35 -19.93 -24.28
CA ASP A 348 -19.40 -20.83 -23.81
C ASP A 348 -19.30 -22.24 -24.39
N GLN A 349 -18.81 -22.35 -25.63
CA GLN A 349 -18.52 -23.64 -26.24
C GLN A 349 -17.34 -24.35 -25.57
N LEU A 350 -16.27 -23.62 -25.26
CA LEU A 350 -15.03 -24.21 -24.71
C LEU A 350 -15.12 -24.44 -23.19
N CYS A 351 -15.79 -23.54 -22.48
CA CYS A 351 -15.84 -23.51 -21.02
C CYS A 351 -17.29 -23.36 -20.53
N PRO A 352 -18.17 -24.35 -20.78
CA PRO A 352 -19.59 -24.23 -20.44
C PRO A 352 -19.76 -23.96 -18.94
N ALA A 353 -20.56 -22.95 -18.61
CA ALA A 353 -20.90 -22.67 -17.22
C ALA A 353 -21.60 -23.91 -16.60
N PRO A 354 -21.39 -24.20 -15.30
CA PRO A 354 -22.14 -25.27 -14.66
C PRO A 354 -23.62 -25.01 -14.82
N ALA A 355 -24.39 -26.03 -15.24
CA ALA A 355 -25.84 -25.95 -15.21
C ALA A 355 -26.24 -25.52 -13.80
N ALA A 356 -26.91 -24.37 -13.68
CA ALA A 356 -27.49 -23.94 -12.42
C ALA A 356 -28.22 -25.15 -11.84
N ALA A 357 -27.82 -25.58 -10.63
CA ALA A 357 -28.44 -26.70 -9.94
C ALA A 357 -29.95 -26.57 -10.11
N ALA A 358 -30.52 -27.59 -10.76
CA ALA A 358 -31.87 -27.57 -11.29
C ALA A 358 -32.83 -26.90 -10.31
N ALA A 359 -33.59 -25.94 -10.82
CA ALA A 359 -34.76 -25.40 -10.17
C ALA A 359 -35.63 -26.55 -9.65
N SER A 360 -35.52 -26.86 -8.36
CA SER A 360 -36.53 -27.62 -7.64
C SER A 360 -37.61 -26.64 -7.21
N THR A 361 -38.34 -26.12 -8.20
CA THR A 361 -39.70 -25.64 -8.01
C THR A 361 -40.60 -26.86 -7.82
N SER A 362 -40.93 -27.18 -6.58
CA SER A 362 -42.28 -27.67 -6.26
C SER A 362 -42.95 -26.61 -5.40
N SER A 363 -43.73 -25.78 -6.08
CA SER A 363 -44.66 -24.82 -5.51
C SER A 363 -45.58 -25.52 -4.50
N SER A 364 -45.57 -25.08 -3.25
CA SER A 364 -46.75 -25.15 -2.40
C SER A 364 -47.11 -23.75 -1.95
N VAL A 365 -48.14 -23.23 -2.59
CA VAL A 365 -48.90 -22.04 -2.26
C VAL A 365 -49.37 -22.12 -0.80
N VAL A 366 -49.04 -21.13 0.03
CA VAL A 366 -49.93 -20.72 1.13
C VAL A 366 -49.94 -19.19 1.20
N ALA A 367 -51.16 -18.67 1.10
CA ALA A 367 -51.53 -17.27 1.08
C ALA A 367 -51.19 -16.53 2.39
N ALA A 368 -50.89 -15.25 2.25
CA ALA A 368 -50.86 -14.29 3.34
C ALA A 368 -52.28 -13.80 3.70
N VAL A 369 -52.41 -13.20 4.90
CA VAL A 369 -53.33 -12.13 5.38
C VAL A 369 -53.87 -12.46 6.80
N PRO A 370 -54.03 -11.51 7.76
CA PRO A 370 -53.25 -10.31 8.12
C PRO A 370 -52.96 -10.23 9.65
N ALA A 371 -52.36 -9.11 10.06
CA ALA A 371 -52.11 -8.71 11.45
C ALA A 371 -53.39 -8.36 12.25
N ALA A 372 -53.39 -8.71 13.54
CA ALA A 372 -54.21 -8.03 14.55
C ALA A 372 -53.43 -7.99 15.89
N ALA A 373 -53.44 -6.81 16.49
CA ALA A 373 -52.79 -6.45 17.75
C ALA A 373 -53.52 -7.04 18.97
N ALA A 374 -52.77 -7.34 20.03
CA ALA A 374 -53.16 -7.02 21.40
C ALA A 374 -51.95 -7.12 22.34
N ALA A 375 -51.68 -6.03 23.04
CA ALA A 375 -50.78 -5.95 24.17
C ALA A 375 -51.31 -6.77 25.37
N SER A 376 -50.43 -7.31 26.19
CA SER A 376 -50.45 -7.02 27.64
C SER A 376 -49.24 -7.59 28.36
N THR A 377 -48.73 -6.75 29.25
CA THR A 377 -47.77 -6.91 30.34
C THR A 377 -47.81 -8.22 31.13
N ALA A 378 -46.63 -8.72 31.52
CA ALA A 378 -46.32 -9.05 32.91
C ALA A 378 -44.81 -9.28 33.11
N SER A 379 -44.24 -8.43 33.95
CA SER A 379 -42.95 -8.59 34.61
C SER A 379 -43.05 -9.67 35.69
N PHE A 380 -42.03 -10.51 35.85
CA PHE A 380 -41.67 -11.06 37.16
C PHE A 380 -40.16 -11.31 37.23
N ALA A 381 -39.50 -10.48 38.02
CA ALA A 381 -38.20 -10.77 38.59
C ALA A 381 -38.38 -11.69 39.81
N ALA A 382 -37.51 -12.68 39.97
CA ALA A 382 -37.17 -13.24 41.27
C ALA A 382 -35.73 -13.75 41.25
N ALA A 383 -34.93 -13.16 42.12
CA ALA A 383 -33.56 -13.50 42.43
C ALA A 383 -33.49 -14.57 43.55
N ALA A 384 -32.24 -14.92 43.87
CA ALA A 384 -31.75 -15.62 45.06
C ALA A 384 -31.76 -17.17 45.00
N SER A 385 -30.74 -17.91 45.46
CA SER A 385 -29.35 -17.65 45.82
C SER A 385 -28.68 -19.00 46.16
N LEU A 386 -27.36 -19.07 45.98
CA LEU A 386 -26.36 -19.80 46.78
C LEU A 386 -26.52 -21.32 47.07
N ARG A 387 -25.54 -22.13 46.63
CA ARG A 387 -24.44 -22.58 47.52
C ARG A 387 -23.34 -23.34 46.78
N ALA A 388 -22.11 -22.99 47.12
CA ALA A 388 -20.87 -23.68 46.80
C ALA A 388 -20.73 -25.00 47.59
N SER A 389 -20.01 -25.98 47.04
CA SER A 389 -19.22 -26.97 47.79
C SER A 389 -18.31 -27.80 46.86
N ARG A 390 -17.00 -27.70 47.08
CA ARG A 390 -15.92 -28.72 46.91
C ARG A 390 -15.17 -28.73 48.26
N PRO A 391 -14.28 -29.68 48.63
CA PRO A 391 -13.67 -30.79 47.88
C PRO A 391 -13.53 -32.13 48.69
N SER A 392 -12.88 -33.15 48.09
CA SER A 392 -12.05 -34.27 48.65
C SER A 392 -12.27 -35.54 47.80
N SER A 393 -11.28 -36.02 47.02
CA SER A 393 -10.07 -36.84 47.34
C SER A 393 -10.37 -38.31 47.65
N ASP A 394 -10.10 -39.19 46.68
CA ASP A 394 -9.18 -40.35 46.80
C ASP A 394 -9.37 -41.33 45.62
N GLY A 395 -8.28 -41.95 45.16
CA GLY A 395 -8.36 -43.11 44.24
C GLY A 395 -7.29 -43.18 43.15
N ASP A 396 -6.05 -43.34 43.58
CA ASP A 396 -4.95 -44.16 43.03
C ASP A 396 -4.94 -44.63 41.55
N GLY A 397 -3.79 -44.42 40.88
CA GLY A 397 -3.57 -44.83 39.48
C GLY A 397 -2.17 -44.51 38.96
N ARG A 398 -1.18 -45.23 39.49
CA ARG A 398 0.26 -45.11 39.25
C ARG A 398 0.69 -45.50 37.83
N ALA A 399 1.42 -44.64 37.12
CA ALA A 399 2.35 -45.05 36.05
C ALA A 399 3.54 -44.07 35.93
N ARG A 400 4.74 -44.62 36.03
CA ARG A 400 6.06 -43.96 35.94
C ARG A 400 6.46 -43.77 34.47
N SER A 401 7.02 -42.61 34.12
CA SER A 401 8.28 -42.50 33.36
C SER A 401 8.68 -41.03 33.18
N GLY A 402 9.80 -40.64 33.77
CA GLY A 402 10.45 -39.35 33.58
C GLY A 402 11.95 -39.56 33.54
N GLY A 403 12.63 -38.85 32.63
CA GLY A 403 14.09 -38.77 32.63
C GLY A 403 14.77 -39.00 31.27
N LEU A 404 14.38 -38.29 30.21
CA LEU A 404 15.18 -38.19 28.98
C LEU A 404 14.74 -36.98 28.15
N SER A 405 15.03 -35.75 28.62
CA SER A 405 14.80 -34.56 27.77
C SER A 405 15.71 -33.36 28.06
N LEU A 406 16.40 -33.29 29.21
CA LEU A 406 17.28 -32.15 29.51
C LEU A 406 18.71 -32.25 28.96
N ILE A 407 19.21 -33.43 28.60
CA ILE A 407 20.62 -33.61 28.18
C ILE A 407 20.81 -33.28 26.68
N VAL A 408 19.78 -33.42 25.86
CA VAL A 408 19.85 -33.16 24.40
C VAL A 408 19.89 -31.66 24.09
N CYS A 409 19.20 -30.82 24.88
CA CYS A 409 19.21 -29.37 24.66
C CYS A 409 20.54 -28.69 25.00
N VAL A 410 21.28 -29.19 26.00
CA VAL A 410 22.55 -28.57 26.41
C VAL A 410 23.67 -28.87 25.41
N MET A 411 23.66 -30.05 24.79
CA MET A 411 24.66 -30.43 23.78
C MET A 411 24.45 -29.70 22.45
N ALA A 412 23.20 -29.45 22.04
CA ALA A 412 22.88 -28.74 20.80
C ALA A 412 23.32 -27.26 20.84
N VAL A 413 23.18 -26.59 22.00
CA VAL A 413 23.61 -25.19 22.18
C VAL A 413 25.14 -25.08 22.18
N ALA A 414 25.86 -26.03 22.78
CA ALA A 414 27.32 -26.02 22.80
C ALA A 414 27.93 -26.20 21.39
N VAL A 415 27.35 -27.06 20.55
CA VAL A 415 27.79 -27.28 19.16
C VAL A 415 27.55 -26.04 18.30
N ALA A 416 26.42 -25.34 18.47
CA ALA A 416 26.13 -24.10 17.75
C ALA A 416 27.09 -22.95 18.12
N VAL A 417 27.43 -22.81 19.41
CA VAL A 417 28.37 -21.78 19.88
C VAL A 417 29.80 -22.03 19.38
N LEU A 418 30.23 -23.30 19.32
CA LEU A 418 31.53 -23.68 18.77
C LEU A 418 31.62 -23.47 17.25
N ALA A 419 30.54 -23.77 16.50
CA ALA A 419 30.48 -23.53 15.06
C ALA A 419 30.57 -22.02 14.73
N VAL A 420 29.87 -21.16 15.47
CA VAL A 420 29.92 -19.69 15.27
C VAL A 420 31.29 -19.10 15.60
N ARG A 421 31.98 -19.63 16.62
CA ARG A 421 33.36 -19.19 16.94
C ARG A 421 34.37 -19.61 15.88
N HIS A 422 34.22 -20.80 15.28
CA HIS A 422 35.13 -21.25 14.23
C HIS A 422 34.98 -20.43 12.93
N SER A 423 33.74 -20.05 12.57
CA SER A 423 33.45 -19.23 11.38
C SER A 423 34.00 -17.80 11.49
N ARG A 424 33.99 -17.19 12.68
CA ARG A 424 34.60 -15.86 12.90
C ARG A 424 36.13 -15.86 12.78
N ALA A 425 36.78 -16.93 13.23
CA ALA A 425 38.24 -17.10 13.10
C ALA A 425 38.69 -17.41 11.67
N ALA A 426 37.80 -17.94 10.82
CA ALA A 426 38.06 -18.14 9.39
C ALA A 426 37.92 -16.83 8.59
N LEU A 427 36.89 -16.02 8.89
CA LEU A 427 36.66 -14.74 8.21
C LEU A 427 37.75 -13.69 8.52
N GLY A 428 38.27 -13.67 9.75
CA GLY A 428 39.38 -12.78 10.13
C GLY A 428 40.72 -13.12 9.47
N ARG A 429 40.92 -14.37 9.03
CA ARG A 429 42.12 -14.78 8.28
C ARG A 429 42.01 -14.46 6.79
N TYR A 430 40.80 -14.55 6.22
CA TYR A 430 40.55 -14.20 4.82
C TYR A 430 40.71 -12.69 4.57
N LEU A 431 40.22 -11.84 5.47
CA LEU A 431 40.31 -10.37 5.33
C LEU A 431 41.72 -9.79 5.51
N ARG A 432 42.67 -10.57 6.05
CA ARG A 432 44.09 -10.18 6.11
C ARG A 432 44.90 -10.62 4.88
N GLN A 433 44.37 -11.51 4.05
CA GLN A 433 45.05 -12.00 2.84
C GLN A 433 44.74 -11.19 1.59
N VAL A 434 43.66 -10.41 1.57
CA VAL A 434 43.27 -9.58 0.41
C VAL A 434 43.72 -8.13 0.66
N GLY A 435 45.01 -7.86 0.47
CA GLY A 435 45.54 -6.50 0.44
C GLY A 435 45.23 -5.83 -0.90
N PHE A 436 44.66 -4.62 -0.86
CA PHE A 436 44.61 -3.73 -2.02
C PHE A 436 45.11 -2.34 -1.64
N PHE A 437 46.30 -2.02 -2.14
CA PHE A 437 46.84 -0.68 -2.30
C PHE A 437 46.19 -0.02 -3.53
N GLY A 438 46.00 1.29 -3.49
CA GLY A 438 45.71 2.08 -4.69
C GLY A 438 45.02 3.40 -4.38
N GLY A 439 45.81 4.41 -4.03
CA GLY A 439 45.34 5.80 -3.93
C GLY A 439 45.40 6.52 -5.28
N THR A 440 44.49 7.47 -5.47
CA THR A 440 44.69 8.66 -6.31
C THR A 440 43.92 9.81 -5.67
N ARG A 441 44.66 10.86 -5.25
CA ARG A 441 44.13 12.17 -4.86
C ARG A 441 43.81 12.97 -6.11
N LEU A 442 42.69 13.68 -6.11
CA LEU A 442 42.42 14.88 -6.94
C LEU A 442 41.61 15.90 -6.09
N PRO A 443 41.64 17.19 -6.45
CA PRO A 443 42.09 18.26 -5.56
C PRO A 443 40.98 18.94 -4.74
N SER A 444 41.38 19.49 -3.60
CA SER A 444 40.62 20.42 -2.76
C SER A 444 40.51 21.79 -3.45
N THR A 445 39.28 22.23 -3.72
CA THR A 445 38.99 23.65 -3.88
C THR A 445 38.77 24.27 -2.51
N ASP A 446 39.71 25.11 -2.11
CA ASP A 446 39.58 26.03 -0.97
C ASP A 446 38.40 26.98 -1.21
N TYR A 447 37.39 26.92 -0.35
CA TYR A 447 36.51 28.06 -0.10
C TYR A 447 36.88 28.63 1.26
N GLN A 448 37.53 29.80 1.21
CA GLN A 448 37.77 30.67 2.36
C GLN A 448 36.42 31.05 3.00
N VAL A 449 36.21 30.63 4.23
CA VAL A 449 35.14 31.14 5.09
C VAL A 449 35.51 32.57 5.46
N LYS A 450 34.82 33.55 4.87
CA LYS A 450 34.82 34.91 5.42
C LYS A 450 33.92 34.92 6.65
N ASP A 451 34.50 35.30 7.77
CA ASP A 451 33.80 35.71 8.99
C ASP A 451 32.69 36.71 8.63
N LEU A 452 31.43 36.31 8.83
CA LEU A 452 30.31 37.22 8.95
C LEU A 452 29.83 37.11 10.39
N GLY A 453 30.37 37.99 11.23
CA GLY A 453 29.90 38.21 12.59
C GLY A 453 28.42 38.62 12.57
N CYS A 454 27.66 38.06 13.50
CA CYS A 454 26.27 38.43 13.74
C CYS A 454 26.20 39.92 14.11
N TYR A 455 25.51 40.71 13.28
CA TYR A 455 25.20 42.10 13.58
C TYR A 455 24.01 42.15 14.53
N ASP A 456 24.22 42.75 15.70
CA ASP A 456 23.18 43.13 16.65
C ASP A 456 22.68 44.53 16.28
N SER A 457 21.37 44.71 16.12
CA SER A 457 20.76 46.03 16.06
C SER A 457 19.36 45.96 16.63
N GLY A 458 19.27 46.27 17.93
CA GLY A 458 18.04 46.78 18.52
C GLY A 458 17.75 48.20 18.00
N GLY A 459 16.47 48.58 18.00
CA GLY A 459 16.06 49.99 17.95
C GLY A 459 15.01 50.34 16.91
N GLU A 460 13.77 50.38 17.39
CA GLU A 460 12.71 51.35 17.08
C GLU A 460 11.91 51.24 15.76
N ALA A 461 10.63 51.56 15.96
CA ALA A 461 9.51 51.39 15.06
C ALA A 461 9.31 52.62 14.16
N GLU A 462 8.87 52.41 12.93
CA GLU A 462 7.96 53.35 12.26
C GLU A 462 7.16 52.67 11.15
N THR A 463 6.01 53.27 10.89
CA THR A 463 4.80 52.80 10.22
C THR A 463 4.81 52.81 8.69
N ALA A 464 3.78 52.15 8.10
CA ALA A 464 3.17 52.40 6.78
C ALA A 464 3.93 51.85 5.54
N ASP A 465 3.34 51.38 4.44
CA ASP A 465 1.99 51.04 4.00
C ASP A 465 2.14 50.13 2.75
N ARG A 466 1.06 49.49 2.32
CA ARG A 466 0.92 48.70 1.09
C ARG A 466 1.25 49.51 -0.17
N GLU A 467 1.92 48.90 -1.15
CA GLU A 467 1.35 48.79 -2.52
C GLU A 467 2.12 47.87 -3.48
N ARG A 468 1.35 47.41 -4.47
CA ARG A 468 1.61 46.42 -5.52
C ARG A 468 2.73 46.83 -6.47
N LEU A 469 3.45 45.85 -7.03
CA LEU A 469 4.17 46.03 -8.29
C LEU A 469 3.88 44.91 -9.28
N ARG A 470 3.24 45.33 -10.37
CA ARG A 470 2.96 44.58 -11.60
C ARG A 470 4.25 44.33 -12.38
N VAL A 471 4.24 43.18 -13.03
CA VAL A 471 5.10 42.72 -14.13
C VAL A 471 5.26 43.81 -15.22
N ARG A 472 6.50 44.02 -15.66
CA ARG A 472 6.83 44.66 -16.94
C ARG A 472 7.67 43.69 -17.77
N GLU A 473 7.09 43.24 -18.88
CA GLU A 473 7.83 42.68 -20.01
C GLU A 473 8.50 43.81 -20.81
N THR A 474 9.69 43.57 -21.32
CA THR A 474 10.38 44.40 -22.31
C THR A 474 10.69 43.57 -23.55
N PRO A 475 10.48 44.10 -24.78
CA PRO A 475 10.90 43.44 -26.01
C PRO A 475 12.08 44.14 -26.72
N ALA A 476 12.77 43.32 -27.52
CA ALA A 476 13.43 43.59 -28.80
C ALA A 476 14.82 44.28 -28.87
N MET A 477 15.77 43.58 -29.51
CA MET A 477 16.53 44.00 -30.71
C MET A 477 17.45 42.83 -31.14
N ARG A 478 17.17 42.12 -32.25
CA ARG A 478 17.49 42.36 -33.67
C ARG A 478 18.98 42.17 -34.06
N ASP A 479 19.19 41.05 -34.76
CA ASP A 479 19.83 40.82 -36.07
C ASP A 479 21.29 41.21 -36.38
N ALA A 480 21.93 40.23 -37.04
CA ALA A 480 22.98 40.23 -38.10
C ALA A 480 24.20 39.39 -37.65
N VAL A 481 24.69 38.37 -38.36
CA VAL A 481 24.65 37.94 -39.78
C VAL A 481 24.64 36.41 -39.83
#